data_AF-A0A2J6PSK6-F1
#
_entry.id   AF-A0A2J6PSK6-F1
#
_cell.length_a   1.000
_cell.length_b   1.000
_cell.length_c   1.000
_cell.angle_alpha   90.00
_cell.angle_beta   90.00
_cell.angle_gamma   90.00
#
_symmetry.space_group_name_H-M   'P 1'
#
loop_
_entity.id
_entity.type
_entity.pdbx_description
1 polymer ?
#
loop_
_entity_poly.entity_id
_entity_poly.type
_entity_poly.pdbx_seq_one_letter_code
_entity_poly.pdbx_strand_id
1 'polypeptide(L)'
;MSPELDESLLLSYSDNELSQIIDNSPTLAPGVHALSQKLVAKRVMPEVLDGAVKAMKVAHALGIRVPSTRRTIKTDSKTYWIMDFIEGVTLEAAWSKLSWFTTIRLAFQLRGFIRRLRSVTSPWAGSPVSGGCTSYWLDDKFGIPDRSPPNITSFFGFWVDFVSLRKAMAKASSPPVPSTAWIPATAETLVLTHHDLYSSEHPTRLPQPDLVD
;
A
#
# COMPACT_ATOMS: atom_id res chain seq x y z
N MET A 1 13.19 25.90 24.67
CA MET A 1 11.73 25.95 24.90
C MET A 1 11.11 25.76 23.53
N SER A 2 10.81 24.52 23.16
CA SER A 2 10.27 24.22 21.83
C SER A 2 8.87 24.83 21.73
N PRO A 3 8.50 25.46 20.60
CA PRO A 3 7.15 25.99 20.43
C PRO A 3 6.16 24.82 20.51
N GLU A 4 5.30 24.86 21.51
CA GLU A 4 4.19 23.92 21.63
C GLU A 4 3.24 24.17 20.46
N LEU A 5 2.92 23.12 19.70
CA LEU A 5 2.03 23.23 18.55
C LEU A 5 0.61 23.51 19.04
N ASP A 6 0.02 24.63 18.62
CA ASP A 6 -1.42 24.85 18.79
C ASP A 6 -2.17 24.09 17.68
N GLU A 7 -2.83 22.99 18.06
CA GLU A 7 -3.60 22.14 17.14
C GLU A 7 -4.73 22.91 16.43
N SER A 8 -5.28 23.96 17.05
CA SER A 8 -6.36 24.77 16.45
C SER A 8 -5.86 25.62 15.27
N LEU A 9 -4.57 25.95 15.29
CA LEU A 9 -3.87 26.74 14.27
C LEU A 9 -3.14 25.85 13.24
N LEU A 10 -3.34 24.53 13.29
CA LEU A 10 -2.67 23.58 12.41
C LEU A 10 -2.82 23.94 10.92
N LEU A 11 -3.95 24.54 10.52
CA LEU A 11 -4.20 24.96 9.13
C LEU A 11 -3.68 26.37 8.82
N SER A 12 -3.42 27.21 9.82
CA SER A 12 -2.96 28.58 9.62
C SER A 12 -1.44 28.74 9.55
N TYR A 13 -0.67 27.81 10.15
CA TYR A 13 0.79 27.82 10.00
C TYR A 13 1.21 27.68 8.55
N SER A 14 2.31 28.29 8.15
CA SER A 14 2.94 28.01 6.86
C SER A 14 3.60 26.63 6.83
N ASP A 15 3.82 26.09 5.64
CA ASP A 15 4.50 24.81 5.45
C ASP A 15 5.93 24.82 6.00
N ASN A 16 6.62 25.96 5.91
CA ASN A 16 7.97 26.14 6.45
C ASN A 16 7.99 26.18 7.97
N GLU A 17 7.05 26.90 8.60
CA GLU A 17 6.92 26.93 10.07
C GLU A 17 6.60 25.54 10.62
N LEU A 18 5.65 24.81 10.01
CA LEU A 18 5.34 23.45 10.44
C LEU A 18 6.51 22.50 10.21
N SER A 19 7.24 22.62 9.10
CA SER A 19 8.44 21.80 8.90
C SER A 19 9.47 22.02 10.01
N GLN A 20 9.69 23.27 10.44
CA GLN A 20 10.58 23.57 11.55
C GLN A 20 10.07 23.03 12.89
N ILE A 21 8.75 23.13 13.15
CA ILE A 21 8.14 22.55 14.35
C ILE A 21 8.33 21.02 14.36
N ILE A 22 8.05 20.34 13.25
CA ILE A 22 8.21 18.89 13.09
C ILE A 22 9.67 18.47 13.31
N ASP A 23 10.62 19.17 12.69
CA ASP A 23 12.04 18.86 12.81
C ASP A 23 12.56 19.01 14.26
N ASN A 24 11.96 19.92 15.03
CA ASN A 24 12.28 20.13 16.45
C ASN A 24 11.45 19.26 17.41
N SER A 25 10.53 18.45 16.89
CA SER A 25 9.62 17.62 17.69
C SER A 25 10.25 16.27 18.06
N PRO A 26 9.82 15.65 19.18
CA PRO A 26 10.31 14.33 19.59
C PRO A 26 10.12 13.27 18.49
N THR A 27 11.19 12.53 18.21
CA THR A 27 11.17 11.44 17.22
C THR A 27 10.69 10.16 17.88
N LEU A 28 9.61 9.56 17.37
CA LEU A 28 9.06 8.28 17.85
C LEU A 28 9.71 7.08 17.16
N ALA A 29 10.01 7.24 15.87
CA ALA A 29 10.68 6.27 15.02
C ALA A 29 11.37 7.02 13.86
N PRO A 30 12.28 6.40 13.09
CA PRO A 30 12.91 7.06 11.95
C PRO A 30 11.88 7.70 11.00
N GLY A 31 11.93 9.03 10.87
CA GLY A 31 11.00 9.81 10.05
C GLY A 31 9.59 9.94 10.62
N VAL A 32 9.36 9.65 11.90
CA VAL A 32 8.06 9.80 12.58
C VAL A 32 8.24 10.69 13.81
N HIS A 33 7.52 11.81 13.86
CA HIS A 33 7.65 12.84 14.89
C HIS A 33 6.32 13.05 15.63
N ALA A 34 6.35 13.06 16.96
CA ALA A 34 5.19 13.36 17.79
C ALA A 34 4.98 14.88 17.84
N LEU A 35 3.84 15.37 17.34
CA LEU A 35 3.52 16.79 17.40
C LEU A 35 2.70 17.17 18.63
N SER A 36 1.86 16.23 19.08
CA SER A 36 1.07 16.33 20.30
C SER A 36 0.67 14.92 20.76
N GLN A 37 -0.16 14.83 21.80
CA GLN A 37 -0.75 13.55 22.20
C GLN A 37 -1.70 12.96 21.15
N LYS A 38 -2.20 13.79 20.22
CA LYS A 38 -3.22 13.41 19.22
C LYS A 38 -2.68 13.41 17.80
N LEU A 39 -1.50 13.98 17.55
CA LEU A 39 -0.99 14.19 16.21
C LEU A 39 0.43 13.67 16.04
N VAL A 40 0.66 13.07 14.88
CA VAL A 40 1.98 12.59 14.44
C VAL A 40 2.26 13.11 13.03
N ALA A 41 3.51 13.44 12.76
CA ALA A 41 4.01 13.74 11.44
C ALA A 41 4.91 12.61 10.94
N LYS A 42 4.65 12.11 9.73
CA LYS A 42 5.50 11.13 9.06
C LYS A 42 6.18 11.77 7.85
N ARG A 43 7.50 11.65 7.78
CA ARG A 43 8.26 11.97 6.56
C ARG A 43 7.97 10.91 5.52
N VAL A 44 7.56 11.33 4.33
CA VAL A 44 7.19 10.44 3.22
C VAL A 44 7.79 10.94 1.93
N MET A 45 7.97 10.03 0.97
CA MET A 45 8.34 10.41 -0.38
C MET A 45 7.16 11.12 -1.05
N PRO A 46 7.39 12.24 -1.77
CA PRO A 46 6.32 13.01 -2.40
C PRO A 46 5.44 12.17 -3.32
N GLU A 47 6.04 11.23 -4.05
CA GLU A 47 5.39 10.35 -5.04
C GLU A 47 4.38 9.38 -4.41
N VAL A 48 4.62 8.96 -3.17
CA VAL A 48 3.78 7.98 -2.45
C VAL A 48 2.63 8.65 -1.71
N LEU A 49 2.76 9.95 -1.40
CA LEU A 49 1.85 10.66 -0.50
C LEU A 49 0.39 10.61 -0.98
N ASP A 50 0.15 10.98 -2.24
CA ASP A 50 -1.22 11.12 -2.75
C ASP A 50 -1.93 9.75 -2.79
N GLY A 51 -1.20 8.71 -3.19
CA GLY A 51 -1.66 7.31 -3.17
C GLY A 51 -2.02 6.85 -1.76
N ALA A 52 -1.14 7.11 -0.78
CA ALA A 52 -1.38 6.77 0.61
C ALA A 52 -2.60 7.51 1.19
N VAL A 53 -2.73 8.81 0.94
CA VAL A 53 -3.89 9.61 1.40
C VAL A 53 -5.19 9.08 0.80
N LYS A 54 -5.23 8.73 -0.49
CA LYS A 54 -6.44 8.14 -1.10
C LYS A 54 -6.74 6.75 -0.54
N ALA A 55 -5.73 5.90 -0.36
CA ALA A 55 -5.91 4.58 0.22
C ALA A 55 -6.52 4.66 1.63
N MET A 56 -6.11 5.64 2.44
CA MET A 56 -6.68 5.89 3.76
C MET A 56 -8.15 6.33 3.70
N LYS A 57 -8.49 7.24 2.76
CA LYS A 57 -9.89 7.63 2.53
C LYS A 57 -10.77 6.44 2.13
N VAL A 58 -10.25 5.56 1.27
CA VAL A 58 -10.95 4.33 0.86
C VAL A 58 -11.14 3.38 2.04
N ALA A 59 -10.08 3.13 2.82
CA ALA A 59 -10.18 2.28 4.01
C ALA A 59 -11.17 2.83 5.04
N HIS A 60 -11.17 4.15 5.27
CA HIS A 60 -12.13 4.82 6.13
C HIS A 60 -13.57 4.65 5.63
N ALA A 61 -13.83 4.82 4.33
CA ALA A 61 -15.14 4.61 3.72
C ALA A 61 -15.65 3.16 3.84
N LEU A 62 -14.73 2.18 3.95
CA LEU A 62 -15.06 0.77 4.23
C LEU A 62 -15.32 0.48 5.73
N GLY A 63 -15.33 1.52 6.57
CA GLY A 63 -15.52 1.41 8.01
C GLY A 63 -14.33 0.78 8.73
N ILE A 64 -13.13 0.85 8.15
CA ILE A 64 -11.89 0.44 8.81
C ILE A 64 -11.36 1.65 9.57
N ARG A 65 -11.04 1.47 10.86
CA ARG A 65 -10.42 2.52 11.66
C ARG A 65 -8.99 2.73 11.18
N VAL A 66 -8.75 3.89 10.60
CA VAL A 66 -7.45 4.33 10.11
C VAL A 66 -7.21 5.78 10.57
N PRO A 67 -5.94 6.21 10.73
CA PRO A 67 -5.61 7.59 11.03
C PRO A 67 -6.25 8.59 10.06
N SER A 68 -6.85 9.67 10.55
CA SER A 68 -7.35 10.72 9.65
C SER A 68 -6.20 11.64 9.24
N THR A 69 -6.09 11.90 7.94
CA THR A 69 -5.18 12.92 7.42
C THR A 69 -5.64 14.30 7.88
N ARG A 70 -4.76 15.04 8.56
CA ARG A 70 -5.02 16.41 9.00
C ARG A 70 -4.42 17.45 8.06
N ARG A 71 -3.18 17.23 7.63
CA ARG A 71 -2.47 18.13 6.72
C ARG A 71 -1.33 17.41 6.02
N THR A 72 -1.01 17.87 4.82
CA THR A 72 0.20 17.47 4.09
C THR A 72 1.05 18.71 3.85
N ILE A 73 2.36 18.60 4.08
CA ILE A 73 3.32 19.69 3.92
C ILE A 73 4.30 19.28 2.83
N LYS A 74 4.55 20.18 1.88
CA LYS A 74 5.54 19.98 0.82
C LYS A 74 6.50 21.16 0.84
N THR A 75 7.70 20.95 1.37
CA THR A 75 8.81 21.90 1.26
C THR A 75 9.80 21.41 0.21
N ASP A 76 10.70 22.29 -0.23
CA ASP A 76 11.69 21.99 -1.27
C ASP A 76 12.58 20.77 -0.95
N SER A 77 12.72 20.41 0.32
CA SER A 77 13.59 19.32 0.78
C SER A 77 12.86 18.15 1.44
N LYS A 78 11.61 18.35 1.91
CA LYS A 78 10.90 17.35 2.73
C LYS A 78 9.41 17.38 2.45
N THR A 79 8.80 16.20 2.46
CA THR A 79 7.36 16.06 2.48
C THR A 79 6.95 15.39 3.78
N TYR A 80 6.02 16.02 4.50
CA TYR A 80 5.47 15.53 5.75
C TYR A 80 3.98 15.28 5.61
N TRP A 81 3.53 14.18 6.20
CA TRP A 81 2.12 13.82 6.30
C TRP A 81 1.71 13.82 7.77
N ILE A 82 0.86 14.79 8.13
CA ILE A 82 0.32 14.95 9.49
C ILE A 82 -1.01 14.22 9.58
N MET A 83 -1.13 13.36 10.59
CA MET A 83 -2.30 12.52 10.81
C MET A 83 -2.57 12.31 12.31
N ASP A 84 -3.76 11.81 12.61
CA ASP A 84 -4.12 11.39 13.97
C ASP A 84 -3.15 10.32 14.51
N PHE A 85 -2.68 10.51 15.73
CA PHE A 85 -2.01 9.48 16.50
C PHE A 85 -3.06 8.51 17.06
N ILE A 86 -2.91 7.22 16.77
CA ILE A 86 -3.75 6.17 17.33
C ILE A 86 -3.07 5.62 18.56
N GLU A 87 -3.63 5.94 19.72
CA GLU A 87 -3.19 5.36 20.98
C GLU A 87 -3.43 3.85 20.99
N GLY A 88 -2.40 3.10 21.37
CA GLY A 88 -2.47 1.67 21.47
C GLY A 88 -1.11 1.02 21.60
N VAL A 89 -1.14 -0.29 21.85
CA VAL A 89 0.06 -1.14 21.80
C VAL A 89 0.12 -1.83 20.44
N THR A 90 1.33 -2.02 19.93
CA THR A 90 1.51 -2.81 18.70
C THR A 90 1.06 -4.25 18.94
N LEU A 91 0.56 -4.89 17.89
CA LEU A 91 0.14 -6.28 17.98
C LEU A 91 1.30 -7.19 18.40
N GLU A 92 2.50 -6.92 17.91
CA GLU A 92 3.72 -7.64 18.28
C GLU A 92 3.97 -7.59 19.80
N ALA A 93 3.92 -6.41 20.41
CA ALA A 93 4.12 -6.25 21.85
C ALA A 93 3.00 -6.89 22.69
N ALA A 94 1.77 -6.92 22.15
CA ALA A 94 0.63 -7.52 22.81
C ALA A 94 0.54 -9.04 22.61
N TRP A 95 1.16 -9.60 21.56
CA TRP A 95 0.91 -10.96 21.06
C TRP A 95 1.05 -12.04 22.14
N SER A 96 2.13 -11.97 22.92
CA SER A 96 2.42 -12.93 24.00
C SER A 96 1.47 -12.84 25.20
N LYS A 97 0.71 -11.74 25.31
CA LYS A 97 -0.24 -11.48 26.40
C LYS A 97 -1.68 -11.79 25.99
N LEU A 98 -1.92 -12.17 24.74
CA LEU A 98 -3.27 -12.47 24.25
C LEU A 98 -3.73 -13.85 24.72
N SER A 99 -4.96 -13.92 25.24
CA SER A 99 -5.64 -15.20 25.44
C SER A 99 -5.98 -15.84 24.10
N TRP A 100 -6.11 -17.17 24.06
CA TRP A 100 -6.54 -17.92 22.87
C TRP A 100 -7.85 -17.36 22.26
N PHE A 101 -8.84 -17.03 23.11
CA PHE A 101 -10.10 -16.43 22.65
C PHE A 101 -9.90 -15.05 22.02
N THR A 102 -9.05 -14.21 22.61
CA THR A 102 -8.72 -12.89 22.06
C THR A 102 -8.00 -13.02 20.72
N THR A 103 -7.06 -13.97 20.60
CA THR A 103 -6.34 -14.27 19.36
C THR A 103 -7.28 -14.70 18.25
N ILE A 104 -8.22 -15.61 18.52
CA ILE A 104 -9.24 -16.01 17.54
C ILE A 104 -10.10 -14.82 17.10
N ARG A 105 -10.60 -14.03 18.06
CA ARG A 105 -11.40 -12.83 17.77
C ARG A 105 -10.64 -11.83 16.89
N LEU A 106 -9.37 -11.60 17.21
CA LEU A 106 -8.49 -10.73 16.44
C LEU A 106 -8.27 -11.27 15.02
N ALA A 107 -8.05 -12.57 14.86
CA ALA A 107 -7.91 -13.20 13.55
C ALA A 107 -9.16 -12.99 12.68
N PHE A 108 -10.35 -13.16 13.25
CA PHE A 108 -11.61 -12.86 12.54
C PHE A 108 -11.75 -11.38 12.19
N GLN A 109 -11.35 -10.48 13.08
CA GLN A 109 -11.37 -9.04 12.82
C GLN A 109 -10.44 -8.65 11.67
N LEU A 110 -9.20 -9.12 11.68
CA LEU A 110 -8.21 -8.89 10.63
C LEU A 110 -8.70 -9.47 9.29
N ARG A 111 -9.25 -10.69 9.30
CA ARG A 111 -9.85 -11.30 8.11
C ARG A 111 -11.03 -10.48 7.58
N GLY A 112 -11.84 -9.90 8.47
CA GLY A 112 -12.91 -8.98 8.13
C GLY A 112 -12.40 -7.72 7.43
N PHE A 113 -11.35 -7.09 7.96
CA PHE A 113 -10.73 -5.92 7.35
C PHE A 113 -10.13 -6.23 5.98
N ILE A 114 -9.40 -7.34 5.84
CA ILE A 114 -8.86 -7.80 4.56
C ILE A 114 -9.99 -8.03 3.56
N ARG A 115 -11.08 -8.69 3.96
CA ARG A 115 -12.22 -8.93 3.08
C ARG A 115 -12.86 -7.62 2.58
N ARG A 116 -12.96 -6.61 3.43
CA ARG A 116 -13.49 -5.28 3.06
C ARG A 116 -12.54 -4.52 2.15
N LEU A 117 -11.24 -4.54 2.42
CA LEU A 117 -10.26 -3.94 1.50
C LEU A 117 -10.34 -4.62 0.14
N ARG A 118 -10.45 -5.95 0.12
CA ARG A 118 -10.53 -6.72 -1.11
C ARG A 118 -11.84 -6.56 -1.89
N SER A 119 -12.89 -5.99 -1.32
CA SER A 119 -14.09 -5.67 -2.09
C SER A 119 -13.91 -4.44 -2.98
N VAL A 120 -12.83 -3.67 -2.80
CA VAL A 120 -12.46 -2.59 -3.72
C VAL A 120 -11.61 -3.19 -4.83
N THR A 121 -12.19 -3.20 -6.03
CA THR A 121 -11.56 -3.72 -7.24
C THR A 121 -11.18 -2.60 -8.19
N SER A 122 -10.12 -2.82 -8.98
CA SER A 122 -9.69 -1.92 -10.04
C SER A 122 -9.27 -2.71 -11.27
N PRO A 123 -9.51 -2.18 -12.49
CA PRO A 123 -8.98 -2.76 -13.72
C PRO A 123 -7.49 -2.48 -13.93
N TRP A 124 -6.87 -1.62 -13.11
CA TRP A 124 -5.44 -1.26 -13.20
C TRP A 124 -4.70 -1.73 -11.94
N ALA A 125 -3.47 -2.22 -12.09
CA ALA A 125 -2.59 -2.52 -10.96
C ALA A 125 -1.98 -1.25 -10.36
N GLY A 126 -1.52 -1.33 -9.11
CA GLY A 126 -0.81 -0.25 -8.41
C GLY A 126 -1.69 0.66 -7.55
N SER A 127 -1.19 1.85 -7.26
CA SER A 127 -1.85 2.86 -6.41
C SER A 127 -3.23 3.23 -6.95
N PRO A 128 -4.26 3.38 -6.09
CA PRO A 128 -5.59 3.82 -6.51
C PRO A 128 -5.64 5.21 -7.18
N VAL A 129 -4.59 6.03 -7.07
CA VAL A 129 -4.51 7.36 -7.69
C VAL A 129 -3.81 7.31 -9.03
N SER A 130 -2.56 6.85 -9.05
CA SER A 130 -1.69 6.91 -10.22
C SER A 130 -1.78 5.63 -11.07
N GLY A 131 -2.10 4.49 -10.46
CA GLY A 131 -1.84 3.18 -11.04
C GLY A 131 -0.34 2.84 -11.03
N GLY A 132 0.48 3.62 -10.32
CA GLY A 132 1.89 3.33 -10.14
C GLY A 132 2.05 2.12 -9.23
N CYS A 133 2.78 1.11 -9.70
CA CYS A 133 3.07 -0.10 -8.94
C CYS A 133 4.52 -0.04 -8.53
N THR A 134 4.81 0.24 -7.26
CA THR A 134 6.20 0.31 -6.81
C THR A 134 6.72 -1.07 -6.44
N SER A 135 7.82 -1.52 -7.04
CA SER A 135 8.49 -2.75 -6.65
C SER A 135 9.99 -2.53 -6.61
N TYR A 136 10.59 -2.79 -5.44
CA TYR A 136 12.04 -2.62 -5.23
C TYR A 136 12.89 -3.34 -6.29
N TRP A 137 12.42 -4.48 -6.79
CA TRP A 137 13.15 -5.26 -7.79
C TRP A 137 12.84 -4.89 -9.24
N LEU A 138 11.62 -4.44 -9.51
CA LEU A 138 11.17 -4.19 -10.89
C LEU A 138 11.34 -2.73 -11.29
N ASP A 139 11.15 -1.77 -10.37
CA ASP A 139 11.34 -0.35 -10.66
C ASP A 139 12.81 -0.01 -10.86
N ASP A 140 13.67 -0.40 -9.91
CA ASP A 140 15.09 -0.04 -9.91
C ASP A 140 15.81 -0.52 -11.18
N LYS A 141 15.32 -1.61 -11.78
CA LYS A 141 15.98 -2.24 -12.93
C LYS A 141 15.27 -1.99 -14.26
N PHE A 142 13.96 -1.71 -14.24
CA PHE A 142 13.18 -1.73 -15.47
C PHE A 142 12.10 -0.65 -15.62
N GLY A 143 11.71 0.03 -14.54
CA GLY A 143 10.66 1.06 -14.54
C GLY A 143 9.29 0.51 -14.96
N ILE A 144 8.43 0.18 -13.99
CA ILE A 144 7.08 -0.31 -14.33
C ILE A 144 6.24 0.88 -14.86
N PRO A 145 5.56 0.77 -16.02
CA PRO A 145 4.65 1.80 -16.48
C PRO A 145 3.46 1.97 -15.52
N ASP A 146 3.12 3.21 -15.21
CA ASP A 146 1.88 3.53 -14.51
C ASP A 146 0.68 2.92 -15.26
N ARG A 147 -0.27 2.35 -14.51
CA ARG A 147 -1.51 1.75 -15.04
C ARG A 147 -1.26 0.54 -15.94
N SER A 148 -0.43 -0.40 -15.48
CA SER A 148 -0.28 -1.67 -16.18
C SER A 148 -1.65 -2.32 -16.40
N PRO A 149 -1.93 -2.83 -17.61
CA PRO A 149 -3.23 -3.41 -17.94
C PRO A 149 -3.60 -4.59 -17.01
N PRO A 150 -4.89 -4.91 -16.88
CA PRO A 150 -5.42 -5.95 -15.97
C PRO A 150 -4.86 -7.35 -16.25
N ASN A 151 -4.26 -7.54 -17.43
CA ASN A 151 -3.57 -8.76 -17.80
C ASN A 151 -2.21 -8.84 -17.09
N ILE A 152 -2.25 -8.91 -15.76
CA ILE A 152 -1.09 -9.11 -14.90
C ILE A 152 -0.33 -10.40 -15.28
N THR A 153 -1.01 -11.31 -15.97
CA THR A 153 -0.49 -12.52 -16.57
C THR A 153 0.46 -12.27 -17.72
N SER A 154 0.13 -11.35 -18.61
CA SER A 154 1.06 -10.90 -19.65
C SER A 154 2.23 -10.15 -19.04
N PHE A 155 2.02 -9.44 -17.93
CA PHE A 155 3.07 -8.77 -17.17
C PHE A 155 4.01 -9.79 -16.49
N PHE A 156 3.49 -10.73 -15.70
CA PHE A 156 4.28 -11.79 -15.09
C PHE A 156 4.90 -12.71 -16.13
N GLY A 157 4.17 -13.08 -17.18
CA GLY A 157 4.70 -13.88 -18.29
C GLY A 157 5.83 -13.17 -19.01
N PHE A 158 5.71 -11.86 -19.24
CA PHE A 158 6.81 -11.04 -19.73
C PHE A 158 8.01 -11.12 -18.81
N TRP A 159 7.83 -10.91 -17.50
CA TRP A 159 8.93 -10.89 -16.51
C TRP A 159 9.57 -12.26 -16.26
N VAL A 160 8.79 -13.33 -16.30
CA VAL A 160 9.28 -14.72 -16.23
C VAL A 160 10.11 -15.05 -17.46
N ASP A 161 9.66 -14.63 -18.65
CA ASP A 161 10.38 -14.82 -19.90
C ASP A 161 11.43 -13.72 -20.17
N PHE A 162 11.59 -12.75 -19.25
CA PHE A 162 12.41 -11.57 -19.49
C PHE A 162 13.89 -11.90 -19.37
N VAL A 163 14.61 -11.83 -20.49
CA VAL A 163 16.07 -12.07 -20.52
C VAL A 163 16.84 -10.76 -20.67
N SER A 164 16.43 -9.89 -21.61
CA SER A 164 17.03 -8.57 -21.81
C SER A 164 16.13 -7.65 -22.62
N LEU A 165 16.32 -6.33 -22.46
CA LEU A 165 15.54 -5.31 -23.16
C LEU A 165 15.60 -5.48 -24.70
N ARG A 166 16.79 -5.80 -25.23
CA ARG A 166 17.00 -6.03 -26.67
C ARG A 166 16.18 -7.21 -27.19
N LYS A 167 16.11 -8.32 -26.44
CA LYS A 167 15.31 -9.50 -26.80
C LYS A 167 13.82 -9.24 -26.64
N ALA A 168 13.41 -8.52 -25.60
CA ALA A 168 12.03 -8.11 -25.38
C ALA A 168 11.50 -7.23 -26.53
N MET A 169 12.27 -6.23 -26.97
CA MET A 169 11.93 -5.38 -28.11
C MET A 169 11.84 -6.16 -29.42
N ALA A 170 12.75 -7.11 -29.66
CA ALA A 170 12.69 -7.99 -30.83
C ALA A 170 11.46 -8.92 -30.83
N LYS A 171 11.06 -9.42 -29.65
CA LYS A 171 9.86 -10.26 -29.45
C LYS A 171 8.58 -9.44 -29.62
N ALA A 172 8.56 -8.17 -29.22
CA ALA A 172 7.43 -7.24 -29.41
C ALA A 172 7.20 -6.85 -30.88
N SER A 173 8.26 -6.79 -31.68
CA SER A 173 8.18 -6.56 -33.13
C SER A 173 7.76 -7.79 -33.94
N SER A 174 7.62 -8.95 -33.30
CA SER A 174 7.23 -10.22 -33.91
C SER A 174 5.78 -10.57 -33.55
N PRO A 175 5.04 -11.32 -34.38
CA PRO A 175 3.68 -11.75 -34.04
C PRO A 175 3.68 -12.57 -32.73
N PRO A 176 2.62 -12.45 -31.91
CA PRO A 176 2.59 -13.07 -30.58
C PRO A 176 2.68 -14.59 -30.70
N VAL A 177 3.77 -15.16 -30.21
CA VAL A 177 3.94 -16.61 -30.07
C VAL A 177 3.23 -17.03 -28.77
N PRO A 178 2.33 -18.02 -28.78
CA PRO A 178 1.70 -18.53 -27.57
C PRO A 178 2.78 -18.99 -26.59
N SER A 179 2.77 -18.48 -25.36
CA SER A 179 3.70 -18.93 -24.34
C SER A 179 3.40 -20.38 -23.96
N THR A 180 4.43 -21.22 -23.86
CA THR A 180 4.36 -22.59 -23.36
C THR A 180 4.53 -22.68 -21.85
N ALA A 181 4.82 -21.56 -21.19
CA ALA A 181 4.92 -21.51 -19.73
C ALA A 181 3.53 -21.70 -19.10
N TRP A 182 3.45 -22.52 -18.06
CA TRP A 182 2.22 -22.61 -17.26
C TRP A 182 1.92 -21.23 -16.68
N ILE A 183 0.78 -20.71 -17.09
CA ILE A 183 0.26 -19.42 -16.67
C ILE A 183 -0.86 -19.70 -15.65
N PRO A 184 -0.74 -19.22 -14.39
CA PRO A 184 -1.84 -19.32 -13.44
C PRO A 184 -3.10 -18.65 -13.99
N ALA A 185 -4.27 -19.23 -13.71
CA ALA A 185 -5.55 -18.61 -14.02
C ALA A 185 -5.61 -17.22 -13.36
N THR A 186 -5.86 -16.20 -14.17
CA THR A 186 -5.79 -14.82 -13.71
C THR A 186 -7.07 -14.44 -12.99
N ALA A 187 -6.96 -13.78 -11.84
CA ALA A 187 -8.11 -13.07 -11.29
C ALA A 187 -8.49 -11.93 -12.25
N GLU A 188 -9.74 -11.90 -12.71
CA GLU A 188 -10.27 -10.83 -13.59
C GLU A 188 -10.26 -9.44 -12.91
N THR A 189 -10.08 -9.41 -11.59
CA THR A 189 -10.13 -8.20 -10.76
C THR A 189 -8.97 -8.13 -9.77
N LEU A 190 -8.25 -7.01 -9.77
CA LEU A 190 -7.23 -6.70 -8.76
C LEU A 190 -7.88 -6.09 -7.53
N VAL A 191 -7.38 -6.41 -6.35
CA VAL A 191 -7.96 -6.06 -5.05
C VAL A 191 -6.99 -5.26 -4.19
N LEU A 192 -7.51 -4.40 -3.32
CA LEU A 192 -6.67 -3.54 -2.47
C LEU A 192 -5.97 -4.33 -1.34
N THR A 193 -4.66 -4.20 -1.25
CA THR A 193 -3.76 -4.80 -0.26
C THR A 193 -2.65 -3.82 0.16
N HIS A 194 -2.47 -3.57 1.46
CA HIS A 194 -1.31 -2.82 2.02
C HIS A 194 -0.78 -1.64 1.14
N HIS A 195 -1.67 -0.69 0.83
CA HIS A 195 -1.44 0.50 -0.01
C HIS A 195 -1.42 0.33 -1.54
N ASP A 196 -1.39 -0.89 -2.05
CA ASP A 196 -1.38 -1.18 -3.49
C ASP A 196 -2.46 -2.19 -3.89
N LEU A 197 -2.66 -2.41 -5.18
CA LEU A 197 -3.60 -3.41 -5.69
C LEU A 197 -2.84 -4.69 -6.09
N TYR A 198 -3.28 -5.86 -5.58
CA TYR A 198 -2.71 -7.18 -5.90
C TYR A 198 -3.79 -8.16 -6.37
N SER A 199 -3.40 -9.27 -7.01
CA SER A 199 -4.32 -10.31 -7.48
C SER A 199 -5.01 -11.05 -6.31
N SER A 200 -6.33 -11.21 -6.39
CA SER A 200 -7.09 -12.02 -5.43
C SER A 200 -7.19 -13.46 -5.91
N GLU A 201 -6.33 -14.36 -5.41
CA GLU A 201 -6.57 -15.80 -5.59
C GLU A 201 -7.68 -16.28 -4.65
N HIS A 202 -8.75 -16.83 -5.23
CA HIS A 202 -9.64 -17.76 -4.54
C HIS A 202 -9.10 -19.18 -4.76
N PRO A 203 -8.95 -20.01 -3.71
CA PRO A 203 -8.59 -21.41 -3.90
C PRO A 203 -9.80 -22.14 -4.49
N THR A 204 -9.86 -22.24 -5.81
CA THR A 204 -10.70 -23.23 -6.48
C THR A 204 -10.15 -24.61 -6.14
N ARG A 205 -11.04 -25.44 -5.58
CA ARG A 205 -10.78 -26.84 -5.19
C ARG A 205 -9.98 -27.54 -6.28
N LEU A 206 -8.91 -28.22 -5.86
CA LEU A 206 -8.26 -29.25 -6.66
C LEU A 206 -9.32 -30.27 -7.10
N PRO A 207 -9.32 -30.74 -8.36
CA PRO A 207 -10.10 -31.91 -8.74
C PRO A 207 -9.61 -33.11 -7.92
N GLN A 208 -10.51 -33.79 -7.21
CA GLN A 208 -10.22 -35.12 -6.69
C GLN A 208 -9.98 -36.04 -7.90
N PRO A 209 -8.95 -36.91 -7.87
CA PRO A 209 -8.82 -37.94 -8.89
C PRO A 209 -9.96 -38.94 -8.69
N ASP A 210 -10.70 -39.19 -9.78
CA ASP A 210 -11.71 -40.23 -9.86
C ASP A 210 -11.07 -41.58 -9.47
N LEU A 211 -11.70 -42.24 -8.50
CA LEU A 211 -11.55 -43.67 -8.29
C LEU A 211 -12.10 -44.38 -9.53
N VAL A 212 -11.21 -45.02 -10.28
CA VAL A 212 -11.57 -46.06 -11.24
C VAL A 212 -11.12 -47.38 -10.61
N ASP A 213 -12.05 -48.33 -10.64
CA ASP A 213 -12.07 -49.65 -9.98
C ASP A 213 -10.76 -50.45 -10.00
#